data_AF-A0A0G0MKZ0-F1
#
_entry.id   AF-A0A0G0MKZ0-F1
#
_cell.length_a   1.000
_cell.length_b   1.000
_cell.length_c   1.000
_cell.angle_alpha   90.00
_cell.angle_beta   90.00
_cell.angle_gamma   90.00
#
_symmetry.space_group_name_H-M   'P 1'
#
loop_
_entity.id
_entity.type
_entity.pdbx_description
1 polymer ?
#
loop_
_entity_poly.entity_id
_entity_poly.type
_entity_poly.pdbx_seq_one_letter_code
_entity_poly.pdbx_strand_id
1 'polypeptide(L)'
;MPKKDQIKINFRLQAGFTLIEMIVAMAIFGVLAVSITGIFISVIKSQRLALAQNSIQESGRYILESMTKEIRMSQEITELGVSSALHLINSDGKDVLYSFGSAVLSRQEEGFAPPENLNSSANEKITGYFFVQKNAYSSVSLVTIILQIKNSGPEFSEKPFVNLQTTIATRN
;
A
#
# COMPACT_ATOMS: atom_id res chain seq x y z
N MET A 1 -59.97 -13.08 -60.04
CA MET A 1 -59.25 -13.79 -58.95
C MET A 1 -57.80 -13.99 -59.36
N PRO A 2 -56.80 -13.36 -58.70
CA PRO A 2 -55.40 -13.61 -59.00
C PRO A 2 -54.85 -14.80 -58.17
N LYS A 3 -53.96 -15.59 -58.78
CA LYS A 3 -53.27 -16.74 -58.17
C LYS A 3 -52.25 -16.25 -57.12
N LYS A 4 -52.24 -16.88 -55.94
CA LYS A 4 -51.20 -16.68 -54.91
C LYS A 4 -49.91 -17.37 -55.35
N ASP A 5 -48.84 -16.60 -55.54
CA ASP A 5 -47.49 -17.14 -55.70
C ASP A 5 -46.99 -17.69 -54.35
N GLN A 6 -46.58 -18.95 -54.34
CA GLN A 6 -45.98 -19.58 -53.18
C GLN A 6 -44.46 -19.38 -53.21
N ILE A 7 -43.93 -18.61 -52.25
CA ILE A 7 -42.50 -18.43 -52.02
C ILE A 7 -41.94 -19.75 -51.48
N LYS A 8 -41.10 -20.43 -52.28
CA LYS A 8 -40.35 -21.61 -51.83
C LYS A 8 -39.08 -21.16 -51.11
N ILE A 9 -39.05 -21.30 -49.78
CA ILE A 9 -37.84 -21.07 -48.98
C ILE A 9 -37.01 -22.36 -48.97
N ASN A 10 -35.90 -22.38 -49.71
CA ASN A 10 -34.95 -23.49 -49.69
C ASN A 10 -34.00 -23.34 -48.49
N PHE A 11 -34.28 -24.06 -47.39
CA PHE A 11 -33.27 -24.28 -46.34
C PHE A 11 -32.27 -25.33 -46.84
N ARG A 12 -31.07 -24.89 -47.25
CA ARG A 12 -29.93 -25.80 -47.44
C ARG A 12 -29.37 -26.16 -46.06
N LEU A 13 -29.49 -27.42 -45.67
CA LEU A 13 -28.81 -27.97 -44.50
C LEU A 13 -27.30 -27.99 -44.79
N GLN A 14 -26.50 -27.25 -44.02
CA GLN A 14 -25.04 -27.32 -44.09
C GLN A 14 -24.57 -28.72 -43.67
N ALA A 15 -23.57 -29.26 -44.38
CA ALA A 15 -22.96 -30.54 -44.04
C ALA A 15 -22.30 -30.48 -42.65
N GLY A 16 -22.35 -31.59 -41.91
CA GLY A 16 -21.74 -31.70 -40.57
C GLY A 16 -20.22 -31.69 -40.59
N PHE A 17 -19.61 -31.40 -39.44
CA PHE A 17 -18.15 -31.38 -39.26
C PHE A 17 -17.53 -32.77 -39.45
N THR A 18 -16.35 -32.79 -40.02
CA THR A 18 -15.52 -33.99 -40.12
C THR A 18 -14.85 -34.31 -38.79
N LEU A 19 -14.48 -35.58 -38.60
CA LEU A 19 -13.79 -36.03 -37.38
C LEU A 19 -12.43 -35.34 -37.19
N ILE A 20 -11.73 -35.04 -38.30
CA ILE A 20 -10.44 -34.35 -38.26
C ILE A 20 -10.60 -32.88 -37.82
N GLU A 21 -11.66 -32.18 -38.26
CA GLU A 21 -11.94 -30.81 -37.83
C GLU A 21 -12.21 -30.72 -36.33
N MET A 22 -12.92 -31.71 -35.76
CA MET A 22 -13.15 -31.77 -34.31
C MET A 22 -11.85 -31.96 -33.52
N ILE A 23 -10.95 -32.85 -33.98
CA ILE A 23 -9.66 -33.09 -33.32
C ILE A 23 -8.79 -31.83 -33.34
N VAL A 24 -8.71 -31.17 -34.49
CA VAL A 24 -7.94 -29.92 -34.63
C VAL A 24 -8.52 -28.82 -33.76
N ALA A 25 -9.86 -28.65 -33.75
CA ALA A 25 -10.52 -27.65 -32.91
C ALA A 25 -10.27 -27.90 -31.41
N MET A 26 -10.35 -29.15 -30.96
CA MET A 26 -10.06 -29.52 -29.57
C MET A 26 -8.60 -29.26 -29.19
N ALA A 27 -7.66 -29.56 -30.07
CA ALA A 27 -6.24 -29.29 -29.83
C ALA A 27 -5.97 -27.79 -29.67
N ILE A 28 -6.51 -26.96 -30.57
CA ILE A 28 -6.39 -25.50 -30.50
C ILE A 28 -7.07 -24.97 -29.22
N PHE A 29 -8.28 -25.44 -28.93
CA PHE A 29 -9.01 -25.05 -27.72
C PHE A 29 -8.23 -25.37 -26.45
N GLY A 30 -7.62 -26.56 -26.37
CA GLY A 30 -6.81 -26.97 -25.22
C GLY A 30 -5.62 -26.03 -24.98
N VAL A 31 -4.88 -25.67 -26.04
CA VAL A 31 -3.76 -24.72 -25.95
C VAL A 31 -4.24 -23.34 -25.48
N LEU A 32 -5.36 -22.86 -26.02
CA LEU A 32 -5.94 -21.58 -25.62
C LEU A 32 -6.39 -21.59 -24.16
N ALA A 33 -7.07 -22.65 -23.70
CA ALA A 33 -7.57 -22.78 -22.34
C ALA A 33 -6.44 -22.75 -21.31
N VAL A 34 -5.34 -23.46 -21.57
CA VAL A 34 -4.14 -23.43 -20.70
C VAL A 34 -3.52 -22.04 -20.69
N SER A 35 -3.41 -21.39 -21.85
CA SER A 35 -2.83 -20.05 -21.96
C SER A 35 -3.64 -19.00 -21.18
N ILE A 36 -4.97 -19.02 -21.31
CA ILE A 36 -5.88 -18.10 -20.59
C ILE A 36 -5.77 -18.33 -19.08
N THR A 37 -5.70 -19.59 -18.64
CA THR A 37 -5.57 -19.93 -17.23
C THR A 37 -4.25 -19.39 -16.65
N GLY A 38 -3.15 -19.51 -17.40
CA GLY A 38 -1.86 -18.95 -17.00
C GLY A 38 -1.90 -17.43 -16.83
N ILE A 39 -2.50 -16.73 -17.79
CA ILE A 39 -2.71 -15.26 -17.72
C ILE A 39 -3.55 -14.91 -16.49
N PHE A 40 -4.66 -15.62 -16.26
CA PHE A 40 -5.56 -15.37 -15.14
C PHE A 40 -4.85 -15.52 -13.78
N ILE A 41 -4.04 -16.56 -13.60
CA ILE A 41 -3.22 -16.75 -12.39
C ILE A 41 -2.24 -15.58 -12.21
N SER A 42 -1.61 -15.13 -13.30
CA SER A 42 -0.70 -13.98 -13.25
C SER A 42 -1.41 -12.71 -12.81
N VAL A 43 -2.62 -12.45 -13.33
CA VAL A 43 -3.44 -11.29 -12.95
C VAL A 43 -3.78 -11.32 -11.46
N ILE A 44 -4.19 -12.48 -10.92
CA ILE A 44 -4.48 -12.63 -9.49
C ILE A 44 -3.25 -12.31 -8.63
N LYS A 45 -2.06 -12.81 -9.02
CA LYS A 45 -0.82 -12.53 -8.29
C LYS A 45 -0.49 -11.03 -8.29
N SER A 46 -0.59 -10.39 -9.45
CA SER A 46 -0.38 -8.94 -9.58
C SER A 46 -1.38 -8.14 -8.75
N GLN A 47 -2.65 -8.54 -8.74
CA GLN A 47 -3.68 -7.88 -7.95
C GLN A 47 -3.37 -7.95 -6.45
N ARG A 48 -2.96 -9.11 -5.94
CA ARG A 48 -2.58 -9.27 -4.52
C ARG A 48 -1.39 -8.39 -4.14
N LEU A 49 -0.39 -8.32 -5.01
CA LEU A 49 0.77 -7.45 -4.80
C LEU A 49 0.36 -5.97 -4.75
N ALA A 50 -0.48 -5.54 -5.69
CA ALA A 50 -0.98 -4.17 -5.74
C ALA A 50 -1.81 -3.83 -4.48
N LEU A 51 -2.65 -4.74 -4.00
CA LEU A 51 -3.42 -4.56 -2.77
C LEU A 51 -2.49 -4.42 -1.55
N ALA A 52 -1.46 -5.25 -1.44
CA ALA A 52 -0.48 -5.15 -0.36
C ALA A 52 0.31 -3.83 -0.41
N GLN A 53 0.71 -3.38 -1.60
CA GLN A 53 1.37 -2.09 -1.81
C GLN A 53 0.46 -0.90 -1.44
N ASN A 54 -0.81 -0.94 -1.84
CA ASN A 54 -1.79 0.08 -1.49
C ASN A 54 -2.00 0.15 0.02
N SER A 55 -2.15 -1.01 0.69
CA SER A 55 -2.31 -1.10 2.14
C SER A 55 -1.13 -0.46 2.88
N ILE A 56 0.12 -0.83 2.56
CA ILE A 56 1.28 -0.22 3.25
C ILE A 56 1.46 1.27 2.92
N GLN A 57 1.04 1.72 1.73
CA GLN A 57 1.05 3.13 1.37
C GLN A 57 0.02 3.93 2.17
N GLU A 58 -1.19 3.41 2.32
CA GLU A 58 -2.25 4.02 3.12
C GLU A 58 -1.85 4.12 4.60
N SER A 59 -1.38 3.02 5.20
CA SER A 59 -0.87 3.01 6.56
C SER A 59 0.24 4.03 6.76
N GLY A 60 1.20 4.12 5.82
CA GLY A 60 2.29 5.09 5.91
C GLY A 60 1.85 6.54 5.77
N ARG A 61 0.87 6.83 4.92
CA ARG A 61 0.29 8.17 4.81
C ARG A 61 -0.44 8.55 6.10
N TYR A 62 -1.23 7.64 6.66
CA TYR A 62 -1.94 7.87 7.92
C TYR A 62 -0.99 8.19 9.07
N ILE A 63 0.06 7.37 9.25
CA ILE A 63 1.10 7.59 10.27
C ILE A 63 1.79 8.94 10.07
N LEU A 64 2.21 9.25 8.84
CA LEU A 64 2.87 10.51 8.53
C LEU A 64 1.97 11.71 8.76
N GLU A 65 0.67 11.62 8.44
CA GLU A 65 -0.29 12.70 8.68
C GLU A 65 -0.47 12.95 10.18
N SER A 66 -0.64 11.88 10.96
CA SER A 66 -0.75 11.96 12.42
C SER A 66 0.49 12.62 13.04
N MET A 67 1.68 12.12 12.70
CA MET A 67 2.95 12.67 13.17
C MET A 67 3.17 14.12 12.70
N THR A 68 2.87 14.41 11.43
CA THR A 68 3.02 15.77 10.87
C THR A 68 2.13 16.76 11.61
N LYS A 69 0.90 16.37 11.93
CA LYS A 69 -0.03 17.21 12.69
C LYS A 69 0.52 17.47 14.10
N GLU A 70 0.96 16.43 14.79
CA GLU A 70 1.48 16.57 16.16
C GLU A 70 2.78 17.39 16.21
N ILE A 71 3.73 17.13 15.30
CA ILE A 71 4.96 17.92 15.16
C ILE A 71 4.65 19.37 14.80
N ARG A 72 3.72 19.63 13.88
CA ARG A 72 3.39 21.02 13.51
C ARG A 72 2.83 21.82 14.70
N MET A 73 2.08 21.15 15.57
CA MET A 73 1.45 21.75 16.75
C MET A 73 2.31 21.65 18.02
N SER A 74 3.47 20.98 17.96
CA SER A 74 4.34 20.83 19.12
C SER A 74 4.88 22.18 19.56
N GLN A 75 4.92 22.40 20.87
CA GLN A 75 5.47 23.62 21.45
C GLN A 75 7.00 23.59 21.42
N GLU A 76 7.59 22.42 21.67
CA GLU A 76 9.03 22.26 21.73
C GLU A 76 9.45 20.89 21.21
N ILE A 77 10.64 20.86 20.60
CA ILE A 77 11.37 19.66 20.19
C ILE A 77 12.77 19.80 20.74
N THR A 78 13.25 18.74 21.40
CA THR A 78 14.51 18.76 22.15
C THR A 78 15.68 18.15 21.37
N GLU A 79 15.41 17.31 20.37
CA GLU A 79 16.42 16.65 19.55
C GLU A 79 17.06 17.60 18.54
N LEU A 80 18.30 17.25 18.18
CA LEU A 80 19.03 17.81 17.04
C LEU A 80 19.70 16.69 16.27
N GLY A 81 19.79 16.84 14.94
CA GLY A 81 20.44 15.87 14.08
C GLY A 81 19.59 14.62 13.81
N VAL A 82 20.25 13.51 13.48
CA VAL A 82 19.60 12.25 13.09
C VAL A 82 19.36 11.38 14.31
N SER A 83 18.13 10.90 14.50
CA SER A 83 17.75 10.02 15.62
C SER A 83 16.65 9.05 15.20
N SER A 84 16.60 7.86 15.80
CA SER A 84 15.45 6.95 15.66
C SER A 84 14.29 7.32 16.58
N ALA A 85 14.48 8.30 17.47
CA ALA A 85 13.48 8.78 18.40
C ALA A 85 13.30 10.31 18.32
N LEU A 86 12.10 10.78 18.64
CA LEU A 86 11.72 12.18 18.67
C LEU A 86 10.86 12.44 19.92
N HIS A 87 11.37 13.25 20.84
CA HIS A 87 10.66 13.82 21.97
C HIS A 87 10.13 15.20 21.61
N LEU A 88 8.83 15.38 21.84
CA LEU A 88 8.18 16.65 21.64
C LEU A 88 7.23 16.94 22.79
N ILE A 89 7.05 18.23 23.06
CA ILE A 89 5.97 18.70 23.92
C ILE A 89 4.77 18.98 23.03
N ASN A 90 3.68 18.24 23.22
CA ASN A 90 2.47 18.40 22.41
C ASN A 90 1.74 19.72 22.72
N SER A 91 0.65 20.00 22.01
CA SER A 91 -0.13 21.23 22.22
C SER A 91 -0.71 21.36 23.63
N ASP A 92 -0.87 20.25 24.35
CA ASP A 92 -1.44 20.18 25.69
C ASP A 92 -0.37 20.26 26.79
N GLY A 93 0.91 20.41 26.43
CA GLY A 93 2.03 20.52 27.35
C GLY A 93 2.57 19.18 27.87
N LYS A 94 2.17 18.05 27.29
CA LYS A 94 2.63 16.71 27.67
C LYS A 94 3.84 16.28 26.85
N ASP A 95 4.73 15.51 27.47
CA ASP A 95 5.83 14.86 26.77
C ASP A 95 5.33 13.68 25.92
N VAL A 96 5.75 13.65 24.66
CA VAL A 96 5.42 12.60 23.70
C VAL A 96 6.69 12.11 23.02
N LEU A 97 6.93 10.80 23.13
CA LEU A 97 8.04 10.11 22.53
C LEU A 97 7.56 9.25 21.35
N TYR A 98 8.04 9.58 20.16
CA TYR A 98 8.00 8.70 19.01
C TYR A 98 9.30 7.93 18.89
N SER A 99 9.24 6.61 18.68
CA SER A 99 10.44 5.77 18.56
C SER A 99 10.30 4.71 17.47
N PHE A 100 11.25 4.71 16.54
CA PHE A 100 11.46 3.63 15.58
C PHE A 100 12.26 2.51 16.24
N GLY A 101 11.60 1.38 16.50
CA GLY A 101 12.25 0.13 16.82
C GLY A 101 12.76 -0.61 15.57
N SER A 102 13.05 -1.91 15.72
CA SER A 102 13.52 -2.74 14.61
C SER A 102 12.44 -3.08 13.57
N ALA A 103 11.16 -2.93 13.93
CA ALA A 103 10.02 -3.23 13.06
C ALA A 103 8.73 -2.50 13.45
N VAL A 104 8.74 -1.75 14.55
CA VAL A 104 7.56 -1.12 15.13
C VAL A 104 7.87 0.35 15.33
N LEU A 105 6.94 1.20 14.94
CA LEU A 105 6.91 2.59 15.38
C LEU A 105 5.99 2.68 16.59
N SER A 106 6.52 3.15 17.71
CA SER A 106 5.74 3.35 18.93
C SER A 106 5.59 4.83 19.26
N ARG A 107 4.43 5.19 19.81
CA ARG A 107 4.15 6.48 20.44
C ARG A 107 3.92 6.26 21.93
N GLN A 108 4.57 7.06 22.77
CA GLN A 108 4.35 7.06 24.21
C GLN A 108 4.08 8.49 24.66
N GLU A 109 2.97 8.71 25.35
CA GLU A 109 2.62 9.99 25.96
C GLU A 109 2.77 9.89 27.48
N GLU A 110 3.19 10.98 28.11
CA GLU A 110 3.28 11.10 29.56
C GLU A 110 1.96 10.68 30.24
N GLY A 111 2.06 9.78 31.21
CA GLY A 111 0.91 9.23 31.93
C GLY A 111 0.18 8.09 31.23
N PHE A 112 0.60 7.67 30.03
CA PHE A 112 0.04 6.54 29.30
C PHE A 112 1.08 5.41 29.12
N ALA A 113 0.77 4.26 29.71
CA ALA A 113 1.54 3.03 29.55
C ALA A 113 0.60 1.83 29.33
N PRO A 114 0.98 0.84 28.50
CA PRO A 114 2.23 0.73 27.72
C PRO A 114 2.26 1.64 26.48
N PRO A 115 3.42 1.80 25.80
CA PRO A 115 3.50 2.52 24.53
C PRO A 115 2.52 1.97 23.48
N GLU A 116 1.93 2.87 22.70
CA GLU A 116 1.04 2.54 21.61
C GLU A 116 1.84 2.13 20.37
N ASN A 117 1.46 1.03 19.74
CA ASN A 117 2.03 0.58 18.47
C ASN A 117 1.24 1.22 17.32
N LEU A 118 1.93 1.93 16.42
CA LEU A 118 1.31 2.61 15.28
C LEU A 118 1.24 1.76 14.01
N ASN A 119 1.78 0.54 14.01
CA ASN A 119 1.63 -0.37 12.88
C ASN A 119 0.16 -0.76 12.71
N SER A 120 -0.39 -0.64 11.50
CA SER A 120 -1.80 -0.95 11.25
C SER A 120 -2.09 -2.45 11.22
N SER A 121 -1.06 -3.28 11.01
CA SER A 121 -1.16 -4.74 11.05
C SER A 121 0.10 -5.41 11.59
N ALA A 122 -0.02 -6.65 12.08
CA ALA A 122 1.12 -7.46 12.53
C ALA A 122 2.10 -7.82 11.41
N ASN A 123 1.66 -7.74 10.15
CA ASN A 123 2.49 -8.01 8.97
C ASN A 123 3.24 -6.76 8.49
N GLU A 124 2.88 -5.57 8.95
CA GLU A 124 3.62 -4.35 8.65
C GLU A 124 4.83 -4.23 9.56
N LYS A 125 5.98 -3.96 8.95
CA LYS A 125 7.20 -3.57 9.64
C LYS A 125 7.55 -2.15 9.27
N ILE A 126 7.71 -1.32 10.28
CA ILE A 126 7.98 0.10 10.15
C ILE A 126 9.36 0.39 10.72
N THR A 127 10.18 1.07 9.92
CA THR A 127 11.54 1.49 10.29
C THR A 127 11.79 2.89 9.75
N GLY A 128 12.60 3.68 10.43
CA GLY A 128 12.83 5.06 10.01
C GLY A 128 13.77 5.81 10.92
N TYR A 129 13.90 7.09 10.63
CA TYR A 129 14.61 8.05 11.45
C TYR A 129 14.05 9.44 11.25
N PHE A 130 14.29 10.28 12.25
CA PHE A 130 14.03 11.69 12.26
C PHE A 130 15.34 12.43 11.99
N PHE A 131 15.24 13.57 11.33
CA PHE A 131 16.31 14.54 11.24
C PHE A 131 15.77 15.90 11.67
N VAL A 132 16.26 16.40 12.81
CA VAL A 132 15.79 17.65 13.41
C VAL A 132 16.84 18.73 13.22
N GLN A 133 16.40 19.87 12.68
CA GLN A 133 17.20 21.08 12.57
C GLN A 133 16.50 22.20 13.34
N LYS A 134 17.22 22.84 14.25
CA LYS A 134 16.75 24.03 14.96
C LYS A 134 17.73 25.16 14.70
N ASN A 135 17.22 26.36 14.48
CA ASN A 135 18.05 27.55 14.43
C ASN A 135 18.19 28.10 15.85
N ALA A 136 19.40 28.42 16.30
CA ALA A 136 19.65 28.95 17.65
C ALA A 136 18.86 30.24 17.97
N TYR A 137 18.39 30.94 16.94
CA TYR A 137 17.65 32.20 17.03
C TYR A 137 16.16 32.07 16.71
N SER A 138 15.66 30.85 16.47
CA SER A 138 14.25 30.61 16.13
C SER A 138 13.68 29.47 16.95
N SER A 139 12.47 29.67 17.46
CA SER A 139 11.68 28.60 18.07
C SER A 139 11.18 27.58 17.05
N VAL A 140 11.31 27.88 15.74
CA VAL A 140 10.93 26.98 14.66
C VAL A 140 11.97 25.86 14.51
N SER A 141 11.49 24.63 14.61
CA SER A 141 12.26 23.42 14.33
C SER A 141 11.77 22.80 13.02
N LEU A 142 12.71 22.40 12.16
CA LEU A 142 12.45 21.63 10.95
C LEU A 142 12.68 20.15 11.27
N VAL A 143 11.64 19.35 11.14
CA VAL A 143 11.71 17.90 11.34
C VAL A 143 11.49 17.21 10.00
N THR A 144 12.51 16.53 9.52
CA THR A 144 12.38 15.59 8.41
C THR A 144 12.11 14.20 8.98
N ILE A 145 11.02 13.58 8.54
CA ILE A 145 10.68 12.19 8.85
C ILE A 145 11.03 11.35 7.63
N ILE A 146 11.80 10.30 7.83
CA ILE A 146 12.08 9.28 6.81
C ILE A 146 11.56 7.94 7.33
N LEU A 147 10.64 7.36 6.57
CA LEU A 147 9.86 6.20 6.95
C LEU A 147 9.94 5.14 5.85
N GLN A 148 10.17 3.89 6.24
CA GLN A 148 10.01 2.73 5.39
C GLN A 148 9.01 1.78 6.01
N ILE A 149 8.03 1.35 5.22
CA ILE A 149 7.05 0.33 5.60
C ILE A 149 7.21 -0.86 4.68
N LYS A 150 7.29 -2.06 5.27
CA LYS A 150 7.41 -3.34 4.59
C LYS A 150 6.26 -4.25 4.96
N ASN A 151 5.60 -4.86 3.98
CA ASN A 151 4.69 -5.97 4.25
C ASN A 151 5.50 -7.28 4.36
N SER A 152 5.51 -7.88 5.53
CA SER A 152 6.22 -9.12 5.84
C SER A 152 5.35 -10.38 5.75
N GLY A 153 4.16 -10.29 5.16
CA GLY A 153 3.27 -11.43 4.95
C GLY A 153 3.94 -12.57 4.17
N PRO A 154 3.58 -13.84 4.44
CA PRO A 154 4.21 -15.01 3.83
C PRO A 154 3.90 -15.17 2.33
N GLU A 155 2.90 -14.43 1.82
CA GLU A 155 2.38 -14.57 0.47
C GLU A 155 3.32 -14.03 -0.63
N PHE A 156 4.31 -13.23 -0.26
CA PHE A 156 5.18 -12.53 -1.20
C PHE A 156 6.63 -13.02 -1.10
N SER A 157 7.14 -13.59 -2.20
CA SER A 157 8.57 -13.95 -2.31
C SER A 157 9.46 -12.72 -2.24
N GLU A 158 9.00 -11.59 -2.77
CA GLU A 158 9.62 -10.27 -2.62
C GLU A 158 8.66 -9.38 -1.84
N LYS A 159 9.06 -9.00 -0.63
CA LYS A 159 8.22 -8.27 0.31
C LYS A 159 7.98 -6.83 -0.17
N PRO A 160 6.75 -6.42 -0.49
CA PRO A 160 6.50 -5.07 -0.98
C PRO A 160 6.86 -4.06 0.11
N PHE A 161 7.46 -2.94 -0.31
CA PHE A 161 7.88 -1.87 0.57
C PHE A 161 7.60 -0.51 -0.04
N VAL A 162 7.42 0.50 0.81
CA VAL A 162 7.27 1.90 0.43
C VAL A 162 8.17 2.75 1.31
N ASN A 163 8.87 3.71 0.70
CA ASN A 163 9.61 4.75 1.40
C ASN A 163 8.83 6.05 1.31
N LEU A 164 8.66 6.73 2.44
CA LEU A 164 8.01 8.02 2.53
C LEU A 164 8.95 8.99 3.25
N GLN A 165 8.96 10.23 2.79
CA GLN A 165 9.73 11.30 3.42
C GLN A 165 8.92 12.59 3.40
N THR A 166 8.97 13.32 4.51
CA THR A 166 8.33 14.64 4.62
C THR A 166 9.16 15.53 5.53
N THR A 167 9.09 16.84 5.34
CA THR A 167 9.74 17.83 6.23
C THR A 167 8.71 18.83 6.71
N ILE A 168 8.68 19.06 8.02
CA ILE A 168 7.68 19.86 8.71
C ILE A 168 8.38 20.94 9.50
N ALA A 169 7.92 22.18 9.39
CA ALA A 169 8.26 23.25 10.31
C ALA A 169 7.23 23.31 11.45
N THR A 170 7.70 23.48 12.69
CA THR A 170 6.83 23.78 13.83
C THR A 170 6.18 25.16 13.65
N ARG A 171 4.98 25.37 14.22
CA ARG A 171 4.22 26.64 14.06
C ARG A 171 4.68 27.77 15.00
N ASN A 172 5.42 27.45 16.05
CA ASN A 172 5.70 28.35 17.16
C ASN A 172 6.39 29.66 16.76
#